data_AF-A0A4Y7PJY5-F1
#
_entry.id   AF-A0A4Y7PJY5-F1
#
_cell.length_a   1.000
_cell.length_b   1.000
_cell.length_c   1.000
_cell.angle_alpha   90.00
_cell.angle_beta   90.00
_cell.angle_gamma   90.00
#
_symmetry.space_group_name_H-M   'P 1'
#
loop_
_entity.id
_entity.type
_entity.pdbx_description
1 polymer ?
#
loop_
_entity_poly.entity_id
_entity_poly.type
_entity_poly.pdbx_seq_one_letter_code
_entity_poly.pdbx_strand_id
1 'polypeptide(L)'
;CNKKCKNCAERETWWERFQNIVDDLLLKSNVHTCRRTSCLKNKYGTCKARFPRNVYEETMIDPETGSIELKHGEAQLNTFTSLLTYLIRCNSDVTSLLSGTAIKAVISYVTDYITKSPLKTHTIFDAVRSIFDKNSEFLNGSSSQKEKAR
;
A
#
# COMPACT_ATOMS: atom_id res chain seq x y z
N CYS A 1 -14.39 15.04 31.42
CA CYS A 1 -15.44 14.19 30.80
C CYS A 1 -16.36 13.67 31.89
N ASN A 2 -17.67 13.90 31.82
CA ASN A 2 -18.62 13.47 32.87
C ASN A 2 -19.10 12.04 32.58
N LYS A 3 -18.79 11.08 33.46
CA LYS A 3 -19.07 9.64 33.28
C LYS A 3 -20.56 9.27 33.14
N LYS A 4 -21.47 10.22 33.39
CA LYS A 4 -22.94 10.02 33.27
C LYS A 4 -23.55 10.55 31.96
N CYS A 5 -22.75 11.16 31.07
CA CYS A 5 -23.26 11.66 29.79
C CYS A 5 -23.28 10.53 28.74
N LYS A 6 -24.47 10.23 28.20
CA LYS A 6 -24.67 9.17 27.19
C LYS A 6 -23.85 9.42 25.91
N ASN A 7 -23.88 10.66 25.39
CA ASN A 7 -23.10 11.07 24.22
C ASN A 7 -21.59 10.97 24.45
N CYS A 8 -21.13 11.25 25.69
CA CYS A 8 -19.71 11.07 26.04
C CYS A 8 -19.35 9.58 26.04
N ALA A 9 -20.18 8.72 26.63
CA ALA A 9 -19.95 7.28 26.63
C ALA A 9 -19.91 6.69 25.20
N GLU A 10 -20.86 7.07 24.35
CA GLU A 10 -20.88 6.64 22.94
C GLU A 10 -19.62 7.08 22.18
N ARG A 11 -19.16 8.32 22.41
CA ARG A 11 -17.93 8.82 21.80
C ARG A 11 -16.68 8.07 22.27
N GLU A 12 -16.54 7.80 23.57
CA GLU A 12 -15.42 6.99 24.07
C GLU A 12 -15.44 5.58 23.44
N THR A 13 -16.61 4.93 23.38
CA THR A 13 -16.72 3.62 22.71
C THR A 13 -16.38 3.67 21.22
N TRP A 14 -16.65 4.80 20.56
CA TRP A 14 -16.25 4.98 19.16
C TRP A 14 -14.73 5.09 19.01
N TRP A 15 -14.03 5.83 19.89
CA TRP A 15 -12.57 5.94 19.86
C TRP A 15 -11.88 4.60 20.12
N GLU A 16 -12.40 3.81 21.07
CA GLU A 16 -11.92 2.44 21.31
C GLU A 16 -12.11 1.55 20.07
N ARG A 17 -13.28 1.62 19.42
CA ARG A 17 -13.52 0.88 18.17
C ARG A 17 -12.61 1.35 17.03
N PHE A 18 -12.40 2.65 16.90
CA PHE A 18 -11.52 3.24 15.91
C PHE A 18 -10.09 2.71 16.07
N GLN A 19 -9.55 2.72 17.30
CA GLN A 19 -8.21 2.19 17.58
C GLN A 19 -8.11 0.70 17.25
N ASN A 20 -9.07 -0.11 17.70
CA ASN A 20 -9.09 -1.55 17.40
C ASN A 20 -9.15 -1.84 15.89
N ILE A 21 -9.95 -1.06 15.15
CA ILE A 21 -10.04 -1.20 13.68
C ILE A 21 -8.71 -0.83 13.02
N VAL A 22 -8.08 0.27 13.46
CA VAL A 22 -6.78 0.69 12.93
C VAL A 22 -5.73 -0.37 13.18
N ASP A 23 -5.63 -0.91 14.40
CA ASP A 23 -4.66 -1.95 14.74
C ASP A 23 -4.85 -3.21 13.89
N ASP A 24 -6.09 -3.68 13.73
CA ASP A 24 -6.41 -4.83 12.88
C ASP A 24 -6.01 -4.58 11.40
N LEU A 25 -6.27 -3.37 10.89
CA LEU A 25 -5.88 -2.98 9.53
C LEU A 25 -4.36 -2.90 9.35
N LEU A 26 -3.63 -2.39 10.36
CA LEU A 26 -2.17 -2.31 10.32
C LEU A 26 -1.56 -3.71 10.29
N LEU A 27 -2.00 -4.60 11.18
CA LEU A 27 -1.52 -5.98 11.25
C LEU A 27 -1.78 -6.74 9.95
N LYS A 28 -2.95 -6.57 9.34
CA LYS A 28 -3.33 -7.30 8.12
C LYS A 28 -2.65 -6.77 6.86
N SER A 29 -2.48 -5.45 6.75
CA SER A 29 -2.17 -4.81 5.47
C SER A 29 -0.88 -4.00 5.47
N ASN A 30 -0.29 -3.64 6.61
CA ASN A 30 0.86 -2.74 6.68
C ASN A 30 2.12 -3.38 7.29
N VAL A 31 1.99 -4.54 7.95
CA VAL A 31 3.14 -5.31 8.41
C VAL A 31 3.75 -6.10 7.25
N HIS A 32 5.04 -5.91 7.04
CA HIS A 32 5.82 -6.61 6.03
C HIS A 32 6.30 -7.96 6.57
N THR A 33 6.26 -8.97 5.70
CA THR A 33 6.96 -10.24 5.91
C THR A 33 7.80 -10.54 4.70
N CYS A 34 9.12 -10.52 4.88
CA CYS A 34 10.04 -10.83 3.79
C CYS A 34 9.85 -12.27 3.31
N ARG A 35 9.70 -12.46 2.00
CA ARG A 35 9.64 -13.77 1.36
C ARG A 35 10.79 -13.93 0.37
N ARG A 36 11.50 -15.06 0.46
CA ARG A 36 12.62 -15.41 -0.45
C ARG A 36 12.21 -15.44 -1.92
N THR A 37 10.97 -15.84 -2.20
CA THR A 37 10.43 -15.97 -3.56
C THR A 37 10.05 -14.63 -4.21
N SER A 38 9.91 -13.55 -3.44
CA SER A 38 9.46 -12.24 -3.95
C SER A 38 10.45 -11.11 -3.64
N CYS A 39 10.45 -10.59 -2.41
CA CYS A 39 11.17 -9.37 -2.06
C CYS A 39 12.68 -9.54 -2.05
N LEU A 40 13.18 -10.73 -1.68
CA LEU A 40 14.61 -11.06 -1.67
C LEU A 40 15.09 -11.66 -3.00
N LYS A 41 14.21 -11.81 -4.00
CA LYS A 41 14.57 -12.26 -5.35
C LYS A 41 15.23 -11.14 -6.14
N ASN A 42 16.42 -10.73 -5.72
CA ASN A 42 17.29 -9.78 -6.41
C ASN A 42 18.76 -10.10 -6.12
N LYS A 43 19.65 -9.55 -6.96
CA LYS A 43 21.09 -9.81 -6.88
C LYS A 43 21.78 -9.32 -5.60
N TYR A 44 21.13 -8.42 -4.86
CA TYR A 44 21.71 -7.79 -3.67
C TYR A 44 21.33 -8.51 -2.37
N GLY A 45 20.37 -9.43 -2.42
CA GLY A 45 19.85 -10.10 -1.22
C GLY A 45 19.12 -9.17 -0.25
N THR A 46 18.83 -7.92 -0.63
CA THR A 46 18.15 -6.93 0.21
C THR A 46 16.65 -6.93 -0.07
N CYS A 47 15.83 -6.45 0.86
CA CYS A 47 14.39 -6.37 0.61
C CYS A 47 14.08 -5.30 -0.45
N LYS A 48 13.44 -5.67 -1.57
CA LYS A 48 12.97 -4.70 -2.60
C LYS A 48 12.05 -3.62 -2.03
N ALA A 49 11.30 -3.95 -0.99
CA ALA A 49 10.41 -3.01 -0.29
C ALA A 49 11.13 -2.17 0.78
N ARG A 50 12.47 -2.28 0.87
CA ARG A 50 13.33 -1.48 1.76
C ARG A 50 13.04 -1.66 3.25
N PHE A 51 12.66 -2.87 3.64
CA PHE A 51 12.58 -3.28 5.04
C PHE A 51 13.92 -3.89 5.51
N PRO A 52 14.28 -3.74 6.80
CA PRO A 52 13.57 -3.03 7.87
C PRO A 52 13.56 -1.49 7.68
N ARG A 53 12.51 -0.83 8.19
CA ARG A 53 12.47 0.63 8.36
C ARG A 53 13.30 1.05 9.56
N ASN A 54 13.72 2.31 9.58
CA ASN A 54 14.37 2.90 10.74
C ASN A 54 13.37 3.01 11.89
N VAL A 55 13.82 2.69 13.10
CA VAL A 55 13.01 2.81 14.31
C VAL A 55 13.52 3.98 15.15
N TYR A 56 12.57 4.74 15.69
CA TYR A 56 12.82 5.92 16.52
C TYR A 56 11.89 5.85 17.74
N GLU A 57 12.45 5.94 18.94
CA GLU A 57 11.68 5.87 20.19
C GLU A 57 10.82 7.12 20.41
N GLU A 58 11.27 8.25 19.87
CA GLU A 58 10.65 9.57 20.00
C GLU A 58 10.68 10.30 18.66
N THR A 59 9.75 11.24 18.48
CA THR A 59 9.76 12.13 17.32
C THR A 59 10.85 13.19 17.51
N MET A 60 11.75 13.31 16.55
CA MET A 60 12.88 14.22 16.61
C MET A 60 13.06 15.00 15.32
N ILE A 61 13.79 16.11 15.42
CA ILE A 61 14.24 16.87 14.25
C ILE A 61 15.70 16.51 14.02
N ASP A 62 16.02 16.06 12.82
CA ASP A 62 17.40 15.85 12.39
C ASP A 62 18.13 17.20 12.36
N PRO A 63 19.19 17.39 13.16
CA PRO A 63 19.91 18.65 13.25
C PRO A 63 20.67 19.01 11.98
N GLU A 64 21.03 18.05 11.12
CA GLU A 64 21.76 18.31 9.87
C GLU A 64 20.81 18.65 8.73
N THR A 65 19.73 17.89 8.60
CA THR A 65 18.81 18.02 7.45
C THR A 65 17.57 18.86 7.74
N GLY A 66 17.25 19.07 9.02
CA GLY A 66 16.01 19.70 9.47
C GLY A 66 14.77 18.83 9.23
N SER A 67 14.92 17.53 8.87
CA SER A 67 13.79 16.62 8.70
C SER A 67 13.17 16.27 10.06
N ILE A 68 11.85 16.04 10.08
CA ILE A 68 11.15 15.48 11.24
C ILE A 68 11.12 13.97 11.03
N GLU A 69 11.81 13.26 11.89
CA GLU A 69 11.73 11.81 12.02
C GLU A 69 10.67 11.50 13.08
N LEU A 70 9.57 10.88 12.66
CA LEU A 70 8.48 10.53 13.57
C LEU A 70 8.85 9.29 14.37
N LYS A 71 8.35 9.23 15.62
CA LYS A 71 8.40 8.00 16.42
C LYS A 71 7.88 6.81 15.60
N HIS A 72 8.70 5.77 15.51
CA HIS A 72 8.40 4.56 14.77
C HIS A 72 9.01 3.37 15.48
N GLY A 73 8.20 2.54 16.15
CA GLY A 73 8.71 1.44 16.97
C GLY A 73 8.91 0.11 16.24
N GLU A 74 8.26 -0.07 15.08
CA GLU A 74 8.09 -1.37 14.45
C GLU A 74 8.79 -1.44 13.10
N ALA A 75 10.00 -1.98 13.05
CA ALA A 75 10.85 -1.97 11.86
C ALA A 75 10.24 -2.70 10.63
N GLN A 76 9.24 -3.56 10.82
CA GLN A 76 8.52 -4.25 9.73
C GLN A 76 7.18 -3.60 9.40
N LEU A 77 6.82 -2.49 10.03
CA LEU A 77 5.59 -1.75 9.75
C LEU A 77 5.90 -0.56 8.84
N ASN A 78 4.99 -0.23 7.91
CA ASN A 78 5.08 1.05 7.22
C ASN A 78 4.84 2.21 8.19
N THR A 79 5.36 3.40 7.87
CA THR A 79 4.95 4.61 8.57
C THR A 79 3.49 4.91 8.22
N PHE A 80 2.67 5.23 9.22
CA PHE A 80 1.22 5.35 9.04
C PHE A 80 0.65 6.51 9.85
N THR A 81 -0.58 6.88 9.50
CA THR A 81 -1.42 7.77 10.29
C THR A 81 -2.74 7.07 10.53
N SER A 82 -3.19 6.94 11.80
CA SER A 82 -4.40 6.19 12.16
C SER A 82 -5.62 6.61 11.35
N LEU A 83 -5.79 7.91 11.12
CA LEU A 83 -6.89 8.45 10.32
C LEU A 83 -6.84 7.96 8.87
N LEU A 84 -5.68 8.03 8.23
CA LEU A 84 -5.53 7.61 6.85
C LEU A 84 -5.78 6.10 6.72
N THR A 85 -5.15 5.29 7.59
CA THR A 85 -5.34 3.84 7.64
C THR A 85 -6.80 3.46 7.79
N TYR A 86 -7.53 4.13 8.70
CA TYR A 86 -8.96 3.90 8.91
C TYR A 86 -9.81 4.21 7.67
N LEU A 87 -9.49 5.29 6.95
CA LEU A 87 -10.27 5.74 5.79
C LEU A 87 -10.01 4.87 4.55
N ILE A 88 -8.75 4.59 4.22
CA ILE A 88 -8.39 3.91 2.96
C ILE A 88 -8.38 2.38 3.08
N ARG A 89 -8.19 1.84 4.29
CA ARG A 89 -8.28 0.41 4.63
C ARG A 89 -7.42 -0.51 3.73
N CYS A 90 -6.28 -0.02 3.28
CA CYS A 90 -5.34 -0.75 2.42
C CYS A 90 -3.89 -0.57 2.89
N ASN A 91 -2.94 -1.18 2.17
CA ASN A 91 -1.52 -0.94 2.40
C ASN A 91 -1.19 0.51 2.04
N SER A 92 -0.61 1.25 2.98
CA SER A 92 -0.20 2.63 2.80
C SER A 92 1.17 2.87 3.44
N ASP A 93 1.93 3.80 2.88
CA ASP A 93 3.21 4.24 3.43
C ASP A 93 3.21 5.77 3.45
N VAL A 94 3.24 6.34 4.66
CA VAL A 94 3.15 7.78 4.88
C VAL A 94 4.55 8.32 5.10
N THR A 95 4.93 9.35 4.34
CA THR A 95 6.25 9.99 4.48
C THR A 95 6.07 11.49 4.68
N SER A 96 6.79 12.04 5.66
CA SER A 96 6.87 13.48 5.88
C SER A 96 7.79 14.11 4.83
N LEU A 97 7.28 15.06 4.05
CA LEU A 97 8.06 15.78 3.04
C LEU A 97 8.20 17.24 3.45
N LEU A 98 9.36 17.59 3.99
CA LEU A 98 9.59 18.92 4.58
C LEU A 98 10.40 19.85 3.67
N SER A 99 11.00 19.32 2.61
CA SER A 99 11.77 20.08 1.64
C SER A 99 10.97 20.32 0.36
N GLY A 100 10.96 21.55 -0.13
CA GLY A 100 10.37 21.89 -1.44
C GLY A 100 10.99 21.08 -2.59
N THR A 101 12.26 20.71 -2.49
CA THR A 101 12.93 19.84 -3.46
C THR A 101 12.37 18.42 -3.42
N ALA A 102 12.16 17.87 -2.22
CA ALA A 102 11.57 16.54 -2.05
C ALA A 102 10.14 16.51 -2.58
N ILE A 103 9.33 17.54 -2.29
CA ILE A 103 7.97 17.68 -2.81
C ILE A 103 7.98 17.76 -4.35
N LYS A 104 8.83 18.60 -4.95
CA LYS A 104 8.95 18.68 -6.41
C LYS A 104 9.33 17.34 -7.04
N ALA A 105 10.28 16.62 -6.45
CA ALA A 105 10.69 15.30 -6.93
C ALA A 105 9.55 14.28 -6.88
N VAL A 106 8.78 14.25 -5.78
CA VAL A 106 7.62 13.36 -5.63
C VAL A 106 6.52 13.71 -6.62
N ILE A 107 6.19 15.01 -6.77
CA ILE A 107 5.17 15.46 -7.73
C ILE A 107 5.58 15.07 -9.15
N SER A 108 6.83 15.32 -9.54
CA SER A 108 7.34 14.93 -10.87
C SER A 108 7.24 13.42 -11.07
N TYR A 109 7.67 12.63 -10.09
CA TYR A 109 7.60 11.17 -10.16
C TYR A 109 6.17 10.64 -10.31
N VAL A 110 5.24 11.15 -9.51
CA VAL A 110 3.82 10.78 -9.59
C VAL A 110 3.22 11.21 -10.92
N THR A 111 3.57 12.41 -11.39
CA THR A 111 3.13 12.92 -12.70
C THR A 111 3.63 12.02 -13.82
N ASP A 112 4.92 11.67 -13.85
CA ASP A 112 5.50 10.77 -14.85
C ASP A 112 4.82 9.40 -14.82
N TYR A 113 4.45 8.91 -13.63
CA TYR A 113 3.75 7.64 -13.48
C TYR A 113 2.32 7.68 -14.01
N ILE A 114 1.58 8.75 -13.70
CA ILE A 114 0.18 8.94 -14.13
C ILE A 114 0.11 9.25 -15.64
N THR A 115 1.03 10.07 -16.13
CA THR A 115 1.11 10.47 -17.55
C THR A 115 1.78 9.42 -18.42
N LYS A 116 2.33 8.36 -17.83
CA LYS A 116 2.86 7.21 -18.56
C LYS A 116 1.79 6.71 -19.51
N SER A 117 2.07 6.78 -20.82
CA SER A 117 1.09 6.45 -21.84
C SER A 117 0.40 5.13 -21.51
N PRO A 118 -0.94 5.11 -21.39
CA PRO A 118 -1.65 3.87 -21.18
C PRO A 118 -1.35 2.90 -22.32
N LEU A 119 -1.55 1.60 -22.07
CA LEU A 119 -1.55 0.59 -23.13
C LEU A 119 -2.28 1.13 -24.35
N LYS A 120 -1.63 1.06 -25.52
CA LYS A 120 -2.21 1.60 -26.75
C LYS A 120 -3.60 1.01 -26.91
N THR A 121 -4.59 1.83 -27.25
CA THR A 121 -6.00 1.42 -27.31
C THR A 121 -6.21 0.15 -28.14
N HIS A 122 -5.46 -0.05 -29.23
CA HIS A 122 -5.50 -1.28 -30.01
C HIS A 122 -5.13 -2.52 -29.20
N THR A 123 -4.14 -2.44 -28.30
CA THR A 123 -3.70 -3.55 -27.45
C THR A 123 -4.81 -3.97 -26.48
N ILE A 124 -5.61 -3.02 -26.01
CA ILE A 124 -6.79 -3.30 -25.19
C ILE A 124 -7.83 -4.05 -26.03
N PHE A 125 -8.12 -3.57 -27.24
CA PHE A 125 -9.04 -4.24 -28.16
C PHE A 125 -8.56 -5.63 -28.59
N ASP A 126 -7.25 -5.81 -28.82
CA ASP A 126 -6.66 -7.11 -29.13
C ASP A 126 -6.79 -8.09 -27.97
N ALA A 127 -6.62 -7.63 -26.73
CA ALA A 127 -6.84 -8.45 -25.54
C ALA A 127 -8.30 -8.87 -25.39
N VAL A 128 -9.24 -7.93 -25.59
CA VAL A 128 -10.68 -8.21 -25.59
C VAL A 128 -11.02 -9.23 -26.68
N ARG A 129 -10.55 -8.99 -27.92
CA ARG A 129 -10.73 -9.90 -29.05
C ARG A 129 -10.18 -11.28 -28.75
N SER A 130 -8.97 -11.40 -28.21
CA SER A 130 -8.37 -12.69 -27.85
C SER A 130 -9.21 -13.48 -26.84
N ILE A 131 -9.86 -12.80 -25.89
CA ILE A 131 -10.79 -13.45 -24.94
C ILE A 131 -12.04 -13.95 -25.67
N PHE A 132 -12.62 -13.15 -26.56
CA PHE A 132 -13.78 -13.55 -27.36
C PHE A 132 -13.46 -14.71 -28.32
N ASP A 133 -12.32 -14.66 -29.00
CA ASP A 133 -11.87 -15.71 -29.91
C ASP A 133 -11.66 -17.02 -29.14
N LYS A 134 -10.97 -16.98 -27.99
CA LYS A 134 -10.84 -18.16 -27.11
C LYS A 134 -12.18 -18.68 -26.62
N ASN A 135 -13.09 -17.81 -26.17
CA ASN A 135 -14.40 -18.23 -25.69
C ASN A 135 -15.26 -18.83 -26.81
N SER A 136 -15.18 -18.31 -28.03
CA SER A 136 -15.88 -18.88 -29.19
C SER A 136 -15.29 -20.24 -29.61
N GLU A 137 -13.97 -20.43 -29.56
CA GLU A 137 -13.32 -21.74 -29.71
C GLU A 137 -13.70 -22.73 -28.60
N PHE A 138 -13.91 -22.25 -27.38
CA PHE A 138 -14.40 -23.06 -26.26
C PHE A 138 -15.85 -23.51 -26.46
N LEU A 139 -16.72 -22.62 -26.97
CA LEU A 139 -18.15 -22.90 -27.19
C LEU A 139 -18.42 -23.71 -28.46
N ASN A 140 -17.62 -23.55 -29.51
CA ASN A 140 -17.84 -24.19 -30.82
C ASN A 140 -16.95 -25.41 -31.09
N GLY A 141 -15.92 -25.67 -30.28
CA GLY A 141 -14.97 -26.75 -30.51
C GLY A 141 -15.29 -28.03 -29.71
N SER A 142 -15.48 -29.15 -30.40
CA SER A 142 -15.82 -30.49 -29.88
C SER A 142 -14.74 -31.21 -29.05
N SER A 143 -13.61 -30.56 -28.74
CA SER A 143 -12.48 -31.16 -28.02
C SER A 143 -12.54 -30.90 -26.51
N SER A 144 -12.07 -31.88 -25.71
CA SER A 144 -12.18 -31.84 -24.25
C SER A 144 -11.30 -30.74 -23.62
N GLN A 145 -11.77 -30.18 -22.50
CA GLN A 145 -11.17 -29.03 -21.80
C GLN A 145 -9.68 -29.20 -21.42
N LYS A 146 -9.18 -30.43 -21.30
CA LYS A 146 -7.76 -30.72 -20.98
C LYS A 146 -6.78 -30.43 -22.12
N GLU A 147 -7.22 -30.47 -23.38
CA GLU A 147 -6.34 -30.23 -24.53
C GLU A 147 -6.15 -28.74 -24.84
N LYS A 148 -7.11 -27.89 -24.46
CA LYS A 148 -7.10 -26.44 -24.77
C LYS A 148 -6.33 -25.59 -23.73
N ALA A 149 -5.86 -26.18 -22.63
CA ALA A 149 -5.22 -25.48 -21.50
C ALA A 149 -3.68 -25.60 -21.48
N ARG A 150 -3.08 -26.19 -22.52
CA ARG A 150 -1.61 -26.35 -22.66
C ARG A 150 -1.03 -25.35 -23.64
#